data_AF-A0A177CE56-F1
#
_entry.id   AF-A0A177CE56-F1
#
_cell.length_a   1.000
_cell.length_b   1.000
_cell.length_c   1.000
_cell.angle_alpha   90.00
_cell.angle_beta   90.00
_cell.angle_gamma   90.00
#
_symmetry.space_group_name_H-M   'P 1'
#
loop_
_entity.id
_entity.type
_entity.pdbx_description
1 polymer ?
#
loop_
_entity_poly.entity_id
_entity_poly.type
_entity_poly.pdbx_seq_one_letter_code
_entity_poly.pdbx_strand_id
1 'polypeptide(L)' 'MVKVLLALLLLAIFVTASPAILRGSTSCSGQYRCSYNLSGIETCDMRGWHTAATCKNTTCIVNVGNGIPYCNDP' A
#
# COMPACT_ATOMS: atom_id res chain seq x y z
N MET A 1 -37.01 -3.81 -37.93
CA MET A 1 -36.47 -2.72 -37.08
C MET A 1 -36.56 -3.01 -35.57
N VAL A 2 -36.35 -4.26 -35.11
CA VAL A 2 -36.45 -4.61 -33.67
C VAL A 2 -35.18 -5.30 -33.13
N LYS A 3 -34.25 -5.72 -34.01
CA LYS A 3 -33.04 -6.45 -33.60
C LYS A 3 -31.87 -5.56 -33.17
N VAL A 4 -31.83 -4.30 -33.61
CA VAL A 4 -30.71 -3.39 -33.31
C VAL A 4 -30.87 -2.71 -31.94
N LEU A 5 -32.11 -2.56 -31.46
CA LEU A 5 -32.37 -1.94 -30.15
C LEU A 5 -31.94 -2.82 -28.97
N LEU A 6 -31.96 -4.15 -29.11
CA LEU A 6 -31.60 -5.05 -28.00
C LEU A 6 -30.09 -5.07 -27.72
N ALA A 7 -29.25 -4.78 -28.71
CA ALA A 7 -27.80 -4.82 -28.56
C ALA A 7 -27.24 -3.62 -27.77
N LEU A 8 -27.97 -2.51 -27.74
CA LEU A 8 -27.57 -1.28 -27.03
C LEU A 8 -27.86 -1.32 -25.52
N LEU A 9 -28.73 -2.21 -25.05
CA LEU A 9 -29.05 -2.33 -23.62
C LEU A 9 -28.01 -3.13 -22.81
N LEU A 10 -27.05 -3.81 -23.45
CA LEU A 10 -26.09 -4.69 -22.76
C LEU A 10 -24.75 -4.02 -22.41
N LEU A 11 -24.52 -2.76 -22.79
CA LEU A 11 -23.23 -2.08 -22.56
C LEU A 11 -23.13 -1.28 -21.24
N ALA A 12 -24.16 -1.27 -20.40
CA ALA A 12 -24.22 -0.34 -19.26
C ALA A 12 -23.96 -0.96 -17.87
N ILE A 13 -23.32 -2.14 -17.77
CA ILE A 13 -23.06 -2.78 -16.46
C ILE A 13 -21.60 -3.20 -16.32
N PHE A 14 -20.70 -2.22 -16.42
CA PHE A 14 -19.39 -2.32 -15.79
C PHE A 14 -19.17 -1.09 -14.95
N VAL A 15 -20.01 -0.92 -13.93
CA VAL A 15 -19.61 -0.15 -12.75
C VAL A 15 -18.59 -1.02 -12.06
N THR A 16 -17.32 -0.92 -12.46
CA THR A 16 -16.23 -1.40 -11.64
C THR A 16 -16.32 -0.58 -10.37
N ALA A 17 -16.96 -1.15 -9.34
CA ALA A 17 -16.74 -0.73 -7.98
C ALA A 17 -15.23 -0.88 -7.77
N SER A 18 -14.46 0.17 -8.06
CA SER A 18 -13.13 0.29 -7.51
C SER A 18 -13.36 0.16 -6.01
N PRO A 19 -12.78 -0.84 -5.33
CA PRO A 19 -12.73 -0.76 -3.89
C PRO A 19 -12.04 0.57 -3.62
N ALA A 20 -12.82 1.56 -3.17
CA ALA A 20 -12.25 2.71 -2.52
C ALA A 20 -11.40 2.07 -1.44
N ILE A 21 -10.08 2.11 -1.62
CA ILE A 21 -9.13 1.74 -0.59
C ILE A 21 -9.59 2.58 0.58
N LEU A 22 -10.26 1.94 1.54
CA LEU A 22 -10.66 2.55 2.78
C LEU A 22 -9.34 3.10 3.30
N ARG A 23 -9.16 4.42 3.21
CA ARG A 23 -8.11 5.16 3.90
C ARG A 23 -8.46 5.11 5.38
N GLY A 24 -8.48 3.91 5.95
CA GLY A 24 -8.38 3.67 7.37
C GLY A 24 -6.94 3.91 7.76
N SER A 25 -6.42 5.12 7.55
CA SER A 25 -5.03 5.46 7.85
C SER A 25 -4.92 6.29 9.13
N THR A 26 -5.83 6.08 10.09
CA THR A 26 -5.54 6.36 11.50
C THR A 26 -4.94 5.16 12.22
N SER A 27 -5.06 3.94 11.68
CA SER A 27 -4.65 2.72 12.40
C SER A 27 -3.13 2.49 12.48
N CYS A 28 -2.33 3.16 11.66
CA CYS A 28 -0.86 2.97 11.64
C CYS A 28 -0.04 4.25 11.78
N SER A 29 -0.67 5.41 12.07
CA SER A 29 0.05 6.67 12.19
C SER A 29 1.14 6.59 13.27
N GLY A 30 2.38 6.92 12.91
CA GLY A 30 3.55 6.87 13.79
C GLY A 30 4.20 5.49 13.92
N GLN A 31 3.75 4.50 13.16
CA GLN A 31 4.39 3.19 13.12
C GLN A 31 5.50 3.15 12.06
N TYR A 32 6.49 2.31 12.33
CA TYR A 32 7.61 2.03 11.43
C TYR A 32 7.68 0.53 11.18
N ARG A 33 8.10 0.14 9.97
CA ARG A 33 8.37 -1.24 9.62
C ARG A 33 9.45 -1.33 8.55
N CYS A 34 10.02 -2.51 8.37
CA CYS A 34 10.79 -2.79 7.16
C CYS A 34 9.86 -2.90 5.95
N SER A 35 10.32 -2.44 4.79
CA SER A 35 9.66 -2.71 3.52
C SER A 35 9.61 -4.22 3.27
N TYR A 36 8.65 -4.66 2.45
CA TYR A 36 8.45 -6.09 2.19
C TYR A 36 9.70 -6.80 1.63
N ASN A 37 10.48 -6.08 0.82
CA ASN A 37 11.74 -6.55 0.24
C ASN A 37 12.97 -6.33 1.15
N LEU A 38 12.78 -5.86 2.38
CA LEU A 38 13.82 -5.55 3.37
C LEU A 38 14.86 -4.52 2.90
N SER A 39 14.58 -3.77 1.84
CA SER A 39 15.50 -2.78 1.26
C SER A 39 15.31 -1.37 1.81
N GLY A 40 14.46 -1.18 2.81
CA GLY A 40 14.15 0.15 3.33
C GLY A 40 13.24 0.12 4.54
N ILE A 41 13.03 1.30 5.09
CA ILE A 41 12.15 1.55 6.22
C ILE A 41 10.93 2.30 5.71
N GLU A 42 9.75 1.81 6.07
CA GLU A 42 8.48 2.45 5.81
C GLU A 42 7.95 3.09 7.09
N THR A 43 7.36 4.27 6.94
CA THR A 43 6.58 4.93 7.99
C THR A 43 5.13 5.03 7.55
N CYS A 44 4.19 4.97 8.50
CA CYS A 44 2.79 5.26 8.22
C CYS A 44 2.38 6.57 8.90
N ASP A 45 1.71 7.42 8.11
CA ASP A 45 1.04 8.62 8.58
C ASP A 45 -0.41 8.66 8.06
N MET A 46 -1.04 9.84 8.09
CA MET A 46 -2.41 10.05 7.57
C MET A 46 -2.58 9.65 6.10
N ARG A 47 -1.49 9.57 5.32
CA ARG A 47 -1.46 9.16 3.91
C ARG A 47 -1.24 7.66 3.73
N GLY A 48 -0.93 6.93 4.80
CA GLY A 48 -0.62 5.50 4.79
C GLY A 48 0.87 5.21 4.76
N TRP A 49 1.22 3.94 4.51
CA TRP A 49 2.60 3.48 4.44
C TRP A 49 3.34 4.09 3.25
N HIS A 50 4.51 4.66 3.49
CA HIS A 50 5.42 5.16 2.47
C HIS A 50 6.87 5.05 2.94
N THR A 51 7.81 5.09 2.00
CA THR A 51 9.24 4.94 2.29
C THR A 51 9.79 6.16 3.04
N ALA A 52 10.40 5.91 4.20
CA ALA A 52 11.11 6.91 4.99
C ALA A 52 12.63 6.87 4.74
N ALA A 53 13.19 5.67 4.53
CA ALA A 53 14.61 5.48 4.22
C ALA A 53 14.82 4.26 3.31
N THR A 54 15.89 4.29 2.51
CA THR A 54 16.33 3.17 1.67
C THR A 54 17.66 2.65 2.20
N CYS A 55 17.77 1.35 2.39
CA CYS A 55 19.00 0.68 2.78
C CYS A 55 19.86 0.41 1.54
N LYS A 56 21.18 0.29 1.71
CA LYS A 56 22.10 0.00 0.59
C LYS A 56 21.85 -1.38 -0.03
N ASN A 57 21.42 -2.34 0.80
CA ASN A 57 21.06 -3.71 0.42
C ASN A 57 19.76 -4.16 1.14
N THR A 58 19.38 -5.43 1.02
CA THR A 58 18.27 -6.03 1.77
C THR A 58 18.65 -6.29 3.24
N THR A 59 18.89 -5.21 3.97
CA THR A 59 19.51 -5.20 5.32
C THR A 59 18.62 -4.57 6.38
N CYS A 60 17.34 -4.28 6.08
CA CYS A 60 16.43 -3.75 7.09
C CYS A 60 16.13 -4.80 8.15
N ILE A 61 16.32 -4.43 9.42
CA ILE A 61 16.07 -5.29 10.60
C ILE A 61 15.24 -4.50 11.61
N VAL A 62 14.29 -5.17 12.27
CA VAL A 62 13.55 -4.61 13.41
C VAL A 62 14.35 -4.86 14.70
N ASN A 63 14.70 -3.79 15.40
CA ASN A 63 15.35 -3.91 16.69
C ASN A 63 14.38 -4.51 17.72
N VAL A 64 14.75 -5.64 18.32
CA VAL A 64 13.91 -6.38 19.28
C VAL A 64 13.68 -5.64 20.60
N GLY A 65 14.54 -4.69 20.96
CA GLY A 65 14.46 -3.95 22.23
C GLY A 65 13.48 -2.79 22.20
N ASN A 66 13.30 -2.13 21.06
CA ASN A 66 12.41 -0.96 20.93
C ASN A 66 11.41 -1.05 19.77
N GLY A 67 11.45 -2.12 18.97
CA GLY A 67 10.58 -2.30 17.81
C GLY A 67 10.88 -1.36 16.63
N ILE A 68 11.97 -0.59 16.68
CA ILE A 68 12.32 0.39 15.65
C ILE A 68 13.17 -0.29 14.56
N PRO A 69 12.77 -0.21 13.28
CA PRO A 69 13.57 -0.73 12.18
C PRO A 69 14.80 0.14 11.91
N TYR A 70 15.89 -0.49 11.46
CA TYR A 70 17.13 0.16 11.05
C TYR A 70 17.77 -0.58 9.86
N CYS A 71 18.60 0.11 9.08
CA CYS A 71 19.41 -0.51 8.02
C CYS A 71 20.73 -1.02 8.61
N ASN A 72 20.99 -2.33 8.49
CA ASN A 72 22.25 -2.94 8.92
C ASN A 72 23.24 -3.02 7.74
N ASP A 73 23.59 -1.86 7.20
CA ASP A 73 24.52 -1.76 6.07
C ASP A 73 25.98 -1.92 6.54
N PRO A 74 26.83 -2.68 5.82
CA PRO A 74 28.25 -2.83 6.11
C PRO A 74 29.12 -1.65 5.65
#